data_AF-A0A953E7Q7-F1
#
_entry.id   AF-A0A953E7Q7-F1
#
_cell.length_a   1.000
_cell.length_b   1.000
_cell.length_c   1.000
_cell.angle_alpha   90.00
_cell.angle_beta   90.00
_cell.angle_gamma   90.00
#
_symmetry.space_group_name_H-M   'P 1'
#
loop_
_entity.id
_entity.type
_entity.pdbx_description
1 polymer ?
#
loop_
_entity_poly.entity_id
_entity_poly.type
_entity_poly.pdbx_seq_one_letter_code
_entity_poly.pdbx_strand_id
1 'polypeptide(L)'
;MSSITDRRRRFRAVLAGKVCVYPGSVFDPMSARIAEELGFEVGMFAGSTASLTVLGAPDLIVLTLSEFADQARRICRAVKTLPLLVDADHGYGNALNAMRTVEELETAGVAAMTLEDTALPRPYGDGKVRLISLEEGLGKVRAALTARDDPSFCIIARTGAVSVSGIADAVERTRAYTESGADALFFTGIRTRAELDAVAAVATIPIILGGIEGTELNDRDYLAARGVRIALQGHQPIMAAAQAVYATLKALREGTPPSEVPGLPQDGLMGRVTREADYKRWTRDFLGGA
;
A
#
# COMPACT_ATOMS: atom_id res chain seq x y z
N MET A 1 -23.89 2.00 3.81
CA MET A 1 -22.47 2.42 3.81
C MET A 1 -21.68 1.32 4.51
N SER A 2 -20.50 0.93 3.98
CA SER A 2 -19.60 0.01 4.67
C SER A 2 -18.85 0.82 5.75
N SER A 3 -18.79 0.32 6.98
CA SER A 3 -17.98 0.95 8.03
C SER A 3 -16.48 0.80 7.73
N ILE A 4 -15.63 1.54 8.45
CA ILE A 4 -14.17 1.36 8.40
C ILE A 4 -13.81 -0.09 8.78
N THR A 5 -14.42 -0.60 9.85
CA THR A 5 -14.24 -1.98 10.31
C THR A 5 -14.67 -3.01 9.26
N ASP A 6 -15.74 -2.76 8.49
CA ASP A 6 -16.12 -3.65 7.39
C ASP A 6 -15.06 -3.72 6.29
N ARG A 7 -14.36 -2.60 6.00
CA ARG A 7 -13.22 -2.62 5.06
C ARG A 7 -12.04 -3.42 5.64
N ARG A 8 -11.72 -3.25 6.92
CA ARG A 8 -10.71 -4.07 7.62
C ARG A 8 -11.03 -5.56 7.55
N ARG A 9 -12.29 -5.93 7.81
CA ARG A 9 -12.77 -7.32 7.67
C ARG A 9 -12.68 -7.84 6.24
N ARG A 10 -12.96 -7.01 5.23
CA ARG A 10 -12.73 -7.37 3.81
C ARG A 10 -11.27 -7.66 3.53
N PHE A 11 -10.35 -6.84 4.05
CA PHE A 11 -8.91 -7.11 3.91
C PHE A 11 -8.52 -8.44 4.57
N ARG A 12 -9.00 -8.70 5.79
CA ARG A 12 -8.81 -10.01 6.44
C ARG A 12 -9.35 -11.17 5.61
N ALA A 13 -10.49 -11.00 4.94
CA ALA A 13 -11.05 -12.02 4.05
C ALA A 13 -10.16 -12.29 2.83
N VAL A 14 -9.47 -11.28 2.29
CA VAL A 14 -8.46 -11.46 1.24
C VAL A 14 -7.29 -12.29 1.76
N LEU A 15 -6.76 -11.98 2.95
CA LEU A 15 -5.68 -12.75 3.57
C LEU A 15 -6.08 -14.21 3.90
N ALA A 16 -7.30 -14.41 4.41
CA ALA A 16 -7.84 -15.73 4.73
C ALA A 16 -8.27 -16.54 3.49
N GLY A 17 -8.32 -15.89 2.31
CA GLY A 17 -8.70 -16.50 1.06
C GLY A 17 -7.67 -17.53 0.55
N LYS A 18 -7.93 -18.04 -0.66
CA LYS A 18 -7.06 -19.02 -1.34
C LYS A 18 -6.50 -18.52 -2.66
N VAL A 19 -6.79 -17.27 -3.04
CA VAL A 19 -6.36 -16.67 -4.29
C VAL A 19 -5.31 -15.61 -4.03
N CYS A 20 -4.38 -15.45 -4.97
CA CYS A 20 -3.48 -14.31 -5.01
C CYS A 20 -4.13 -13.21 -5.85
N VAL A 21 -4.24 -11.97 -5.36
CA VAL A 21 -4.75 -10.81 -6.10
C VAL A 21 -3.64 -9.82 -6.41
N TYR A 22 -3.88 -8.94 -7.40
CA TYR A 22 -3.02 -7.81 -7.68
C TYR A 22 -3.69 -6.54 -7.12
N PRO A 23 -3.07 -5.83 -6.17
CA PRO A 23 -3.70 -4.66 -5.58
C PRO A 23 -3.68 -3.48 -6.55
N GLY A 24 -4.70 -2.64 -6.49
CA GLY A 24 -4.76 -1.40 -7.27
C GLY A 24 -3.82 -0.36 -6.65
N SER A 25 -2.78 0.06 -7.37
CA SER A 25 -1.91 1.15 -6.92
C SER A 25 -2.66 2.48 -6.94
N VAL A 26 -2.86 3.08 -5.77
CA VAL A 26 -3.60 4.32 -5.58
C VAL A 26 -2.72 5.34 -4.87
N PHE A 27 -2.94 6.62 -5.14
CA PHE A 27 -2.15 7.71 -4.56
C PHE A 27 -2.99 8.91 -4.12
N ASP A 28 -4.28 8.94 -4.48
CA ASP A 28 -5.21 10.02 -4.16
C ASP A 28 -6.68 9.52 -4.14
N PRO A 29 -7.65 10.37 -3.76
CA PRO A 29 -9.07 10.02 -3.78
C PRO A 29 -9.61 9.53 -5.13
N MET A 30 -9.09 10.07 -6.24
CA MET A 30 -9.59 9.80 -7.59
C MET A 30 -9.14 8.43 -8.07
N SER A 31 -7.84 8.14 -7.98
CA SER A 31 -7.26 6.83 -8.26
C SER A 31 -7.89 5.74 -7.40
N ALA A 32 -8.18 6.01 -6.12
CA ALA A 32 -8.85 5.07 -5.24
C ALA A 32 -10.30 4.76 -5.65
N ARG A 33 -11.06 5.76 -6.09
CA ARG A 33 -12.40 5.54 -6.62
C ARG A 33 -12.39 4.81 -7.95
N ILE A 34 -11.41 5.08 -8.81
CA ILE A 34 -11.20 4.33 -10.06
C ILE A 34 -10.90 2.86 -9.73
N ALA A 35 -10.00 2.58 -8.78
CA ALA A 35 -9.71 1.22 -8.35
C ALA A 35 -10.96 0.51 -7.79
N GLU A 36 -11.78 1.21 -6.99
CA GLU A 36 -13.07 0.69 -6.50
C GLU A 36 -14.06 0.41 -7.63
N GLU A 37 -14.20 1.31 -8.62
CA GLU A 37 -15.09 1.15 -9.78
C GLU A 37 -14.66 -0.03 -10.68
N LEU A 38 -13.34 -0.23 -10.84
CA LEU A 38 -12.77 -1.35 -11.60
C LEU A 38 -12.83 -2.70 -10.86
N GLY A 39 -13.25 -2.71 -9.60
CA GLY A 39 -13.47 -3.93 -8.83
C GLY A 39 -12.21 -4.52 -8.16
N PHE A 40 -11.16 -3.74 -7.96
CA PHE A 40 -10.00 -4.19 -7.18
C PHE A 40 -10.42 -4.61 -5.77
N GLU A 41 -9.85 -5.71 -5.28
CA GLU A 41 -10.16 -6.24 -3.95
C GLU A 41 -9.40 -5.50 -2.84
N VAL A 42 -8.24 -4.91 -3.17
CA VAL A 42 -7.37 -4.17 -2.26
C VAL A 42 -6.74 -2.99 -3.01
N GLY A 43 -6.73 -1.80 -2.39
CA GLY A 43 -5.90 -0.68 -2.81
C GLY A 43 -4.54 -0.72 -2.11
N MET A 44 -3.45 -0.39 -2.82
CA MET A 44 -2.12 -0.22 -2.27
C MET A 44 -1.70 1.24 -2.35
N PHE A 45 -1.36 1.85 -1.21
CA PHE A 45 -0.74 3.16 -1.14
C PHE A 45 0.67 3.02 -0.54
N ALA A 46 1.68 3.12 -1.39
CA ALA A 46 3.07 2.90 -0.99
C ALA A 46 3.76 4.20 -0.52
N GLY A 47 4.79 4.08 0.33
CA GLY A 47 5.60 5.21 0.79
C GLY A 47 6.24 5.97 -0.37
N SER A 48 6.69 5.25 -1.39
CA SER A 48 7.19 5.84 -2.64
C SER A 48 6.14 6.69 -3.37
N THR A 49 4.92 6.17 -3.55
CA THR A 49 3.82 6.93 -4.17
C THR A 49 3.40 8.12 -3.32
N ALA A 50 3.48 8.00 -2.00
CA ALA A 50 3.20 9.09 -1.08
C ALA A 50 4.23 10.21 -1.19
N SER A 51 5.53 9.89 -1.22
CA SER A 51 6.60 10.88 -1.42
C SER A 51 6.41 11.66 -2.72
N LEU A 52 6.05 10.96 -3.80
CA LEU A 52 5.77 11.61 -5.09
C LEU A 52 4.56 12.54 -5.02
N THR A 53 3.43 12.07 -4.50
CA THR A 53 2.17 12.84 -4.54
C THR A 53 2.07 13.93 -3.49
N VAL A 54 2.73 13.77 -2.34
CA VAL A 54 2.65 14.73 -1.23
C VAL A 54 3.77 15.75 -1.28
N LEU A 55 5.00 15.30 -1.60
CA LEU A 55 6.18 16.17 -1.56
C LEU A 55 6.69 16.56 -2.95
N GLY A 56 6.30 15.84 -4.01
CA GLY A 56 6.97 15.96 -5.30
C GLY A 56 8.44 15.50 -5.24
N ALA A 57 8.77 14.63 -4.28
CA ALA A 57 10.13 14.20 -3.98
C ALA A 57 10.30 12.68 -4.18
N PRO A 58 11.52 12.20 -4.50
CA PRO A 58 11.81 10.77 -4.51
C PRO A 58 11.66 10.17 -3.10
N ASP A 59 11.50 8.84 -3.06
CA ASP A 59 11.34 8.08 -1.84
C ASP A 59 12.65 7.97 -1.04
N LEU A 60 12.89 8.97 -0.19
CA LEU A 60 14.10 9.11 0.60
C LEU A 60 13.81 9.17 2.12
N ILE A 61 12.62 8.72 2.55
CA ILE A 61 12.20 8.70 3.96
C ILE A 61 12.26 10.10 4.60
N VAL A 62 11.86 11.11 3.83
CA VAL A 62 11.69 12.49 4.31
C VAL A 62 10.22 12.85 4.56
N LEU A 63 9.30 12.03 4.06
CA LEU A 63 7.88 12.13 4.35
C LEU A 63 7.62 11.85 5.82
N THR A 64 6.86 12.71 6.49
CA THR A 64 6.49 12.52 7.89
C THR A 64 5.26 11.62 8.03
N LEU A 65 5.11 10.98 9.21
CA LEU A 65 3.92 10.21 9.55
C LEU A 65 2.63 11.02 9.37
N SER A 66 2.61 12.27 9.82
CA SER A 66 1.41 13.11 9.74
C SER A 66 0.99 13.37 8.29
N GLU A 67 1.95 13.67 7.41
CA GLU A 67 1.69 13.88 5.98
C GLU A 67 1.20 12.59 5.30
N PHE A 68 1.79 11.45 5.64
CA PHE A 68 1.38 10.15 5.13
C PHE A 68 -0.04 9.76 5.57
N ALA A 69 -0.32 9.87 6.88
CA ALA A 69 -1.62 9.56 7.45
C ALA A 69 -2.72 10.50 6.91
N ASP A 70 -2.39 11.77 6.66
CA ASP A 70 -3.32 12.72 6.07
C ASP A 70 -3.73 12.35 4.65
N GLN A 71 -2.77 11.92 3.82
CA GLN A 71 -3.08 11.46 2.47
C GLN A 71 -3.86 10.14 2.49
N ALA A 72 -3.47 9.19 3.36
CA ALA A 72 -4.21 7.95 3.56
C ALA A 72 -5.68 8.22 3.99
N ARG A 73 -5.91 9.19 4.90
CA ARG A 73 -7.25 9.59 5.33
C ARG A 73 -8.10 10.12 4.17
N ARG A 74 -7.50 10.93 3.29
CA ARG A 74 -8.18 11.45 2.08
C ARG A 74 -8.60 10.31 1.15
N ILE A 75 -7.73 9.34 0.92
CA ILE A 75 -8.01 8.13 0.14
C ILE A 75 -9.15 7.33 0.79
N CYS A 76 -9.01 6.97 2.08
CA CYS A 76 -9.98 6.17 2.82
C CYS A 76 -11.37 6.81 2.90
N ARG A 77 -11.44 8.15 2.99
CA ARG A 77 -12.71 8.90 2.94
C ARG A 77 -13.40 8.80 1.58
N ALA A 78 -12.63 8.67 0.50
CA ALA A 78 -13.15 8.73 -0.86
C ALA A 78 -13.90 7.45 -1.28
N VAL A 79 -13.43 6.29 -0.80
CA VAL A 79 -13.93 4.96 -1.15
C VAL A 79 -15.01 4.47 -0.19
N LYS A 80 -15.91 3.61 -0.65
CA LYS A 80 -16.96 3.02 0.19
C LYS A 80 -16.51 1.68 0.77
N THR A 81 -15.97 0.80 -0.08
CA THR A 81 -15.73 -0.62 0.19
C THR A 81 -14.30 -1.08 0.00
N LEU A 82 -13.49 -0.37 -0.80
CA LEU A 82 -12.09 -0.76 -1.08
C LEU A 82 -11.22 -0.67 0.19
N PRO A 83 -10.69 -1.77 0.74
CA PRO A 83 -9.70 -1.69 1.82
C PRO A 83 -8.38 -1.15 1.32
N LEU A 84 -7.71 -0.34 2.15
CA LEU A 84 -6.40 0.23 1.84
C LEU A 84 -5.31 -0.49 2.64
N LEU A 85 -4.36 -1.09 1.93
CA LEU A 85 -3.06 -1.50 2.44
C LEU A 85 -2.07 -0.34 2.23
N VAL A 86 -1.33 0.01 3.28
CA VAL A 86 -0.33 1.07 3.21
C VAL A 86 1.06 0.57 3.57
N ASP A 87 2.08 1.18 2.95
CA ASP A 87 3.47 0.99 3.32
C ASP A 87 3.91 2.06 4.33
N ALA A 88 4.05 1.69 5.60
CA ALA A 88 4.39 2.62 6.68
C ALA A 88 5.90 2.63 7.01
N ASP A 89 6.73 2.27 6.03
CA ASP A 89 8.19 2.14 6.17
C ASP A 89 8.55 1.34 7.44
N HIS A 90 9.44 1.90 8.26
CA HIS A 90 9.96 1.37 9.51
C HIS A 90 9.15 1.83 10.75
N GLY A 91 7.98 2.45 10.55
CA GLY A 91 7.15 3.03 11.61
C GLY A 91 7.61 4.40 12.11
N TYR A 92 8.29 5.17 11.25
CA TYR A 92 8.72 6.56 11.50
C TYR A 92 9.53 6.77 12.81
N GLY A 93 10.34 5.79 13.19
CA GLY A 93 11.24 5.86 14.33
C GLY A 93 11.44 4.51 15.02
N ASN A 94 11.42 4.50 16.36
CA ASN A 94 11.58 3.30 17.18
C ASN A 94 10.23 2.60 17.47
N ALA A 95 10.21 1.62 18.39
CA ALA A 95 8.99 0.89 18.75
C ALA A 95 7.84 1.79 19.26
N LEU A 96 8.13 2.88 19.98
CA LEU A 96 7.10 3.84 20.42
C LEU A 96 6.56 4.66 19.26
N ASN A 97 7.40 5.00 18.28
CA ASN A 97 6.94 5.62 17.04
C ASN A 97 6.06 4.68 16.22
N ALA A 98 6.37 3.37 16.21
CA ALA A 98 5.53 2.37 15.57
C ALA A 98 4.14 2.28 16.23
N MET A 99 4.05 2.39 17.57
CA MET A 99 2.75 2.48 18.26
C MET A 99 1.92 3.67 17.77
N ARG A 100 2.53 4.87 17.77
CA ARG A 100 1.87 6.07 17.27
C ARG A 100 1.48 5.94 15.79
N THR A 101 2.31 5.29 14.98
CA THR A 101 2.02 5.02 13.57
C THR A 101 0.74 4.19 13.41
N VAL A 102 0.56 3.16 14.24
CA VAL A 102 -0.67 2.36 14.26
C VAL A 102 -1.88 3.25 14.58
N GLU A 103 -1.82 4.03 15.65
CA GLU A 103 -2.93 4.92 16.07
C GLU A 103 -3.35 5.89 14.96
N GLU A 104 -2.37 6.54 14.30
CA GLU A 104 -2.62 7.54 13.25
C GLU A 104 -3.21 6.91 11.98
N LEU A 105 -2.66 5.77 11.53
CA LEU A 105 -3.14 5.07 10.33
C LEU A 105 -4.49 4.39 10.56
N GLU A 106 -4.68 3.84 11.76
CA GLU A 106 -5.96 3.28 12.16
C GLU A 106 -7.04 4.38 12.19
N THR A 107 -6.74 5.54 12.78
CA THR A 107 -7.63 6.71 12.77
C THR A 107 -7.91 7.22 11.36
N ALA A 108 -6.93 7.15 10.45
CA ALA A 108 -7.10 7.50 9.04
C ALA A 108 -8.06 6.54 8.28
N GLY A 109 -8.44 5.41 8.88
CA GLY A 109 -9.37 4.43 8.32
C GLY A 109 -8.69 3.41 7.40
N VAL A 110 -7.37 3.24 7.53
CA VAL A 110 -6.57 2.23 6.84
C VAL A 110 -7.01 0.82 7.27
N ALA A 111 -6.90 -0.14 6.36
CA ALA A 111 -7.26 -1.53 6.62
C ALA A 111 -6.06 -2.37 7.10
N ALA A 112 -4.88 -2.09 6.56
CA ALA A 112 -3.65 -2.78 6.91
C ALA A 112 -2.42 -1.89 6.68
N MET A 113 -1.37 -2.11 7.47
CA MET A 113 -0.08 -1.46 7.28
C MET A 113 1.06 -2.48 7.25
N THR A 114 2.08 -2.22 6.42
CA THR A 114 3.36 -2.92 6.51
C THR A 114 4.32 -2.18 7.42
N LEU A 115 5.12 -2.93 8.18
CA LEU A 115 6.17 -2.41 9.05
C LEU A 115 7.47 -3.15 8.76
N GLU A 116 8.47 -2.45 8.23
CA GLU A 116 9.70 -3.05 7.74
C GLU A 116 10.88 -3.01 8.73
N ASP A 117 11.80 -3.95 8.55
CA ASP A 117 13.05 -4.05 9.31
C ASP A 117 14.27 -3.43 8.61
N THR A 118 14.04 -2.59 7.60
CA THR A 118 15.10 -1.75 7.03
C THR A 118 15.50 -0.67 8.04
N ALA A 119 16.81 -0.48 8.23
CA ALA A 119 17.36 0.56 9.09
C ALA A 119 17.23 1.93 8.42
N LEU A 120 16.18 2.66 8.79
CA LEU A 120 15.79 3.95 8.22
C LEU A 120 15.72 5.05 9.31
N PRO A 121 15.98 6.33 8.96
CA PRO A 121 16.49 6.79 7.67
C PRO A 121 17.92 6.30 7.41
N ARG A 122 18.36 6.33 6.15
CA ARG A 122 19.72 5.90 5.81
C ARG A 122 20.74 6.78 6.56
N PRO A 123 21.65 6.19 7.35
CA PRO A 123 22.67 6.98 8.04
C PRO A 123 23.72 7.50 7.05
N TYR A 124 24.40 8.58 7.43
CA TYR A 124 25.58 9.07 6.72
C TYR A 124 26.64 7.95 6.58
N GLY A 125 27.21 7.76 5.39
CA GLY A 125 28.24 6.74 5.15
C GLY A 125 28.16 6.08 3.78
N ASP A 126 28.47 4.78 3.72
CA ASP A 126 28.68 4.00 2.48
C ASP A 126 27.43 3.75 1.63
N GLY A 127 26.28 4.32 2.00
CA GLY A 127 25.03 4.24 1.24
C GLY A 127 24.36 2.86 1.23
N LYS A 128 24.94 1.85 1.91
CA LYS A 128 24.40 0.48 1.91
C LYS A 128 23.09 0.42 2.69
N VAL A 129 22.12 -0.30 2.11
CA VAL A 129 20.91 -0.70 2.82
C VAL A 129 21.31 -1.68 3.92
N ARG A 130 20.80 -1.46 5.13
CA ARG A 130 21.01 -2.32 6.29
C ARG A 130 19.66 -2.68 6.88
N LEU A 131 19.60 -3.81 7.55
CA LEU A 131 18.45 -4.19 8.38
C LEU A 131 18.77 -3.89 9.84
N ILE A 132 17.72 -3.61 10.62
CA ILE A 132 17.81 -3.65 12.09
C ILE A 132 17.99 -5.11 12.55
N SER A 133 18.37 -5.28 13.82
CA SER A 133 18.44 -6.62 14.41
C SER A 133 17.05 -7.27 14.40
N LEU A 134 17.03 -8.60 14.35
CA LEU A 134 15.77 -9.34 14.43
C LEU A 134 15.02 -9.03 15.74
N GLU A 135 15.74 -8.88 16.85
CA GLU A 135 15.16 -8.50 18.15
C GLU A 135 14.46 -7.13 18.09
N GLU A 136 15.09 -6.13 17.46
CA GLU A 136 14.47 -4.81 17.31
C GLU A 136 13.23 -4.86 16.41
N GLY A 137 13.29 -5.60 15.29
CA GLY A 137 12.16 -5.81 14.40
C GLY A 137 10.97 -6.47 15.11
N LEU A 138 11.22 -7.53 15.88
CA LEU A 138 10.19 -8.18 16.71
C LEU A 138 9.64 -7.24 17.79
N GLY A 139 10.51 -6.44 18.42
CA GLY A 139 10.12 -5.43 19.39
C GLY A 139 9.14 -4.40 18.79
N LYS A 140 9.40 -3.94 17.57
CA LYS A 140 8.51 -3.04 16.84
C LYS A 140 7.17 -3.68 16.47
N VAL A 141 7.17 -4.91 15.96
CA VAL A 141 5.93 -5.65 15.66
C VAL A 141 5.08 -5.84 16.93
N ARG A 142 5.70 -6.23 18.04
CA ARG A 142 5.01 -6.37 19.34
C ARG A 142 4.41 -5.05 19.83
N ALA A 143 5.13 -3.94 19.67
CA ALA A 143 4.64 -2.62 20.06
C ALA A 143 3.45 -2.21 19.18
N ALA A 144 3.56 -2.40 17.86
CA ALA A 144 2.47 -2.13 16.92
C ALA A 144 1.22 -2.97 17.25
N LEU A 145 1.36 -4.27 17.53
CA LEU A 145 0.26 -5.14 17.96
C LEU A 145 -0.39 -4.70 19.28
N THR A 146 0.41 -4.17 20.21
CA THR A 146 -0.08 -3.60 21.48
C THR A 146 -0.91 -2.33 21.27
N ALA A 147 -0.53 -1.50 20.30
CA ALA A 147 -1.21 -0.23 20.02
C ALA A 147 -2.49 -0.36 19.17
N ARG A 148 -2.71 -1.53 18.56
CA ARG A 148 -3.90 -1.80 17.74
C ARG A 148 -5.18 -1.74 18.59
N ASP A 149 -6.14 -0.92 18.15
CA ASP A 149 -7.44 -0.78 18.80
C ASP A 149 -8.49 -1.73 18.19
N ASP A 150 -8.73 -1.63 16.87
CA ASP A 150 -9.61 -2.54 16.15
C ASP A 150 -8.88 -3.85 15.83
N PRO A 151 -9.31 -5.00 16.36
CA PRO A 151 -8.69 -6.29 16.05
C PRO A 151 -8.79 -6.65 14.57
N SER A 152 -9.64 -5.97 13.80
CA SER A 152 -9.75 -6.17 12.35
C SER A 152 -8.61 -5.49 11.57
N PHE A 153 -7.91 -4.51 12.15
CA PHE A 153 -6.76 -3.85 11.51
C PHE A 153 -5.56 -4.80 11.44
N CYS A 154 -4.95 -4.93 10.25
CA CYS A 154 -3.86 -5.87 10.03
C CYS A 154 -2.48 -5.19 10.11
N ILE A 155 -1.57 -5.82 10.87
CA ILE A 155 -0.18 -5.41 10.98
C ILE A 155 0.69 -6.46 10.30
N ILE A 156 1.44 -6.04 9.29
CA ILE A 156 2.15 -6.92 8.36
C ILE A 156 3.64 -6.71 8.55
N ALA A 157 4.34 -7.75 8.99
CA ALA A 157 5.80 -7.69 9.15
C ALA A 157 6.46 -7.76 7.78
N ARG A 158 7.23 -6.72 7.43
CA ARG A 158 7.91 -6.61 6.14
C ARG A 158 9.40 -6.84 6.28
N THR A 159 9.98 -7.60 5.36
CA THR A 159 11.44 -7.74 5.28
C THR A 159 11.96 -7.77 3.85
N GLY A 160 13.12 -7.12 3.65
CA GLY A 160 13.90 -7.15 2.42
C GLY A 160 15.13 -8.07 2.49
N ALA A 161 15.20 -8.95 3.49
CA ALA A 161 16.39 -9.74 3.80
C ALA A 161 16.91 -10.57 2.63
N VAL A 162 16.05 -11.08 1.75
CA VAL A 162 16.48 -11.86 0.57
C VAL A 162 17.51 -11.10 -0.26
N SER A 163 17.29 -9.81 -0.48
CA SER A 163 18.20 -8.95 -1.25
C SER A 163 19.32 -8.33 -0.42
N VAL A 164 19.13 -8.12 0.89
CA VAL A 164 20.10 -7.38 1.73
C VAL A 164 21.12 -8.29 2.41
N SER A 165 20.66 -9.44 2.92
CA SER A 165 21.44 -10.35 3.77
C SER A 165 21.38 -11.82 3.32
N GLY A 166 20.57 -12.12 2.30
CA GLY A 166 20.49 -13.42 1.65
C GLY A 166 19.37 -14.32 2.17
N ILE A 167 19.13 -15.42 1.46
CA ILE A 167 17.99 -16.30 1.70
C ILE A 167 17.99 -16.98 3.08
N ALA A 168 19.17 -17.27 3.65
CA ALA A 168 19.28 -17.90 4.96
C ALA A 168 18.76 -16.99 6.09
N ASP A 169 19.17 -15.72 6.10
CA ASP A 169 18.66 -14.72 7.05
C ASP A 169 17.17 -14.46 6.81
N ALA A 170 16.74 -14.39 5.55
CA ALA A 170 15.31 -14.23 5.23
C ALA A 170 14.45 -15.37 5.81
N VAL A 171 14.91 -16.62 5.74
CA VAL A 171 14.22 -17.78 6.34
C VAL A 171 14.17 -17.68 7.87
N GLU A 172 15.26 -17.26 8.52
CA GLU A 172 15.29 -17.05 9.98
C GLU A 172 14.28 -15.98 10.42
N ARG A 173 14.32 -14.81 9.77
CA ARG A 173 13.37 -13.71 10.01
C ARG A 173 11.93 -14.12 9.73
N THR A 174 11.70 -14.92 8.69
CA THR A 174 10.37 -15.45 8.35
C THR A 174 9.77 -16.26 9.49
N ARG A 175 10.55 -17.17 10.10
CA ARG A 175 10.10 -17.96 11.25
C ARG A 175 9.74 -17.06 12.44
N ALA A 176 10.64 -16.15 12.78
CA ALA A 176 10.45 -15.25 13.90
C ALA A 176 9.24 -14.31 13.73
N TYR A 177 9.06 -13.70 12.56
CA TYR A 177 7.90 -12.85 12.30
C TYR A 177 6.59 -13.64 12.22
N THR A 178 6.63 -14.88 11.73
CA THR A 178 5.47 -15.78 11.77
C THR A 178 4.98 -16.02 13.21
N GLU A 179 5.91 -16.19 14.15
CA GLU A 179 5.61 -16.43 15.57
C GLU A 179 5.27 -15.15 16.36
N SER A 180 5.54 -13.97 15.79
CA SER A 180 5.39 -12.68 16.48
C SER A 180 3.93 -12.23 16.71
N GLY A 181 2.97 -12.84 16.02
CA GLY A 181 1.57 -12.42 15.99
C GLY A 181 1.21 -11.42 14.88
N ALA A 182 2.14 -11.15 13.95
CA ALA A 182 1.83 -10.42 12.72
C ALA A 182 0.73 -11.13 11.91
N ASP A 183 -0.12 -10.34 11.24
CA ASP A 183 -1.28 -10.87 10.50
C ASP A 183 -0.90 -11.46 9.13
N ALA A 184 0.24 -11.02 8.59
CA ALA A 184 0.83 -11.50 7.35
C ALA A 184 2.33 -11.13 7.30
N LEU A 185 3.03 -11.72 6.34
CA LEU A 185 4.40 -11.35 5.98
C LEU A 185 4.40 -10.60 4.66
N PHE A 186 5.32 -9.64 4.52
CA PHE A 186 5.56 -8.94 3.27
C PHE A 186 7.02 -9.06 2.89
N PHE A 187 7.30 -9.56 1.69
CA PHE A 187 8.67 -9.67 1.20
C PHE A 187 8.92 -8.69 0.05
N THR A 188 10.07 -8.03 0.10
CA THR A 188 10.66 -7.35 -1.05
C THR A 188 11.89 -8.11 -1.54
N GLY A 189 12.18 -7.99 -2.83
CA GLY A 189 13.43 -8.50 -3.40
C GLY A 189 13.51 -10.02 -3.62
N ILE A 190 12.39 -10.75 -3.48
CA ILE A 190 12.27 -12.13 -3.98
C ILE A 190 12.16 -12.06 -5.51
N ARG A 191 13.02 -12.79 -6.22
CA ARG A 191 13.07 -12.78 -7.69
C ARG A 191 12.80 -14.14 -8.32
N THR A 192 13.02 -15.23 -7.57
CA THR A 192 12.93 -16.59 -8.09
C THR A 192 11.90 -17.44 -7.35
N ARG A 193 11.41 -18.50 -8.01
CA ARG A 193 10.56 -19.52 -7.39
C ARG A 193 11.25 -20.20 -6.22
N ALA A 194 12.55 -20.47 -6.34
CA ALA A 194 13.33 -21.11 -5.28
C ALA A 194 13.41 -20.26 -4.00
N GLU A 195 13.60 -18.94 -4.12
CA GLU A 195 13.57 -18.02 -2.98
C GLU A 195 12.18 -17.98 -2.33
N LEU A 196 11.11 -17.91 -3.14
CA LEU A 196 9.75 -17.94 -2.62
C LEU A 196 9.43 -19.27 -1.92
N ASP A 197 9.75 -20.40 -2.54
CA ASP A 197 9.52 -21.73 -1.97
C ASP A 197 10.26 -21.89 -0.62
N ALA A 198 11.47 -21.34 -0.49
CA ALA A 198 12.24 -21.41 0.75
C ALA A 198 11.59 -20.64 1.91
N VAL A 199 11.11 -19.40 1.70
CA VAL A 199 10.40 -18.66 2.75
C VAL A 199 8.99 -19.20 2.98
N ALA A 200 8.29 -19.61 1.93
CA ALA A 200 6.95 -20.18 2.03
C ALA A 200 6.92 -21.52 2.78
N ALA A 201 8.00 -22.31 2.72
CA ALA A 201 8.11 -23.56 3.47
C ALA A 201 8.09 -23.37 4.99
N VAL A 202 8.38 -22.16 5.48
CA VAL A 202 8.47 -21.87 6.93
C VAL A 202 7.46 -20.83 7.41
N ALA A 203 6.75 -20.18 6.49
CA ALA A 203 5.67 -19.25 6.79
C ALA A 203 4.36 -20.00 7.03
N THR A 204 3.74 -19.80 8.20
CA THR A 204 2.41 -20.37 8.53
C THR A 204 1.28 -19.34 8.47
N ILE A 205 1.63 -18.08 8.19
CA ILE A 205 0.70 -16.96 7.97
C ILE A 205 0.75 -16.48 6.51
N PRO A 206 -0.28 -15.75 6.03
CA PRO A 206 -0.34 -15.28 4.63
C PRO A 206 0.87 -14.45 4.20
N ILE A 207 1.23 -14.55 2.91
CA ILE A 207 2.34 -13.82 2.30
C ILE A 207 1.82 -12.73 1.36
N ILE A 208 2.51 -11.60 1.36
CA ILE A 208 2.40 -10.52 0.39
C ILE A 208 3.76 -10.34 -0.29
N LEU A 209 3.75 -10.18 -1.61
CA LEU A 209 4.96 -9.85 -2.37
C LEU A 209 4.92 -8.38 -2.81
N GLY A 210 5.93 -7.62 -2.40
CA GLY A 210 6.15 -6.23 -2.78
C GLY A 210 7.06 -6.12 -3.99
N GLY A 211 6.46 -5.95 -5.16
CA GLY A 211 7.19 -5.86 -6.42
C GLY A 211 7.52 -7.25 -6.96
N ILE A 212 6.61 -7.79 -7.76
CA ILE A 212 6.93 -8.94 -8.62
C ILE A 212 7.53 -8.41 -9.93
N GLU A 213 8.84 -8.57 -10.08
CA GLU A 213 9.57 -8.20 -11.30
C GLU A 213 9.78 -9.43 -12.19
N GLY A 214 9.71 -9.23 -13.51
CA GLY A 214 9.98 -10.28 -14.49
C GLY A 214 8.85 -11.30 -14.67
N THR A 215 9.16 -12.40 -15.35
CA THR A 215 8.17 -13.40 -15.77
C THR A 215 8.08 -14.62 -14.84
N GLU A 216 9.02 -14.79 -13.91
CA GLU A 216 9.11 -16.02 -13.12
C GLU A 216 8.03 -16.11 -12.01
N LEU A 217 7.60 -14.95 -11.48
CA LEU A 217 6.63 -14.81 -10.39
C LEU A 217 5.31 -14.14 -10.85
N ASN A 218 4.86 -14.41 -12.08
CA ASN A 218 3.60 -13.91 -12.62
C ASN A 218 2.42 -14.92 -12.55
N ASP A 219 2.70 -16.16 -12.15
CA ASP A 219 1.74 -17.26 -12.06
C ASP A 219 0.98 -17.20 -10.72
N ARG A 220 -0.24 -16.65 -10.74
CA ARG A 220 -1.07 -16.46 -9.54
C ARG A 220 -1.43 -17.76 -8.84
N ASP A 221 -1.56 -18.87 -9.57
CA ASP A 221 -1.91 -20.16 -8.98
C ASP A 221 -0.71 -20.75 -8.24
N TYR A 222 0.47 -20.65 -8.84
CA TYR A 222 1.73 -20.97 -8.16
C TYR A 222 1.90 -20.14 -6.89
N LEU A 223 1.74 -18.81 -6.98
CA LEU A 223 1.83 -17.90 -5.83
C LEU A 223 0.82 -18.27 -4.72
N ALA A 224 -0.44 -18.47 -5.09
CA ALA A 224 -1.52 -18.82 -4.17
C ALA A 224 -1.26 -20.13 -3.41
N ALA A 225 -0.71 -21.14 -4.11
CA ALA A 225 -0.34 -22.42 -3.53
C ALA A 225 0.81 -22.32 -2.50
N ARG A 226 1.58 -21.23 -2.50
CA ARG A 226 2.65 -20.94 -1.53
C ARG A 226 2.21 -19.98 -0.41
N GLY A 227 0.90 -19.73 -0.29
CA GLY A 227 0.39 -18.83 0.74
C GLY A 227 0.40 -17.35 0.36
N VAL A 228 0.80 -16.99 -0.86
CA VAL A 228 0.73 -15.60 -1.33
C VAL A 228 -0.73 -15.21 -1.57
N ARG A 229 -1.14 -14.05 -1.05
CA ARG A 229 -2.50 -13.51 -1.17
C ARG A 229 -2.55 -12.21 -1.93
N ILE A 230 -1.48 -11.44 -1.90
CA ILE A 230 -1.37 -10.16 -2.59
C ILE A 230 0.01 -10.11 -3.24
N ALA A 231 0.07 -9.77 -4.53
CA ALA A 231 1.32 -9.57 -5.26
C ALA A 231 1.30 -8.23 -5.98
N LEU A 232 2.10 -7.27 -5.53
CA LEU A 232 2.17 -5.93 -6.09
C LEU A 232 2.98 -5.93 -7.39
N GLN A 233 2.36 -5.47 -8.49
CA GLN A 233 2.98 -5.40 -9.83
C GLN A 233 3.71 -4.07 -10.11
N GLY A 234 3.54 -3.08 -9.24
CA GLY A 234 4.17 -1.76 -9.36
C GLY A 234 3.18 -0.62 -9.21
N HIS A 235 3.68 0.59 -9.52
CA HIS A 235 2.97 1.86 -9.32
C HIS A 235 2.79 2.65 -10.62
N GLN A 236 2.61 1.97 -11.74
CA GLN A 236 2.45 2.57 -13.07
C GLN A 236 1.36 3.66 -13.13
N PRO A 237 0.23 3.60 -12.40
CA PRO A 237 -0.80 4.65 -12.46
C PRO A 237 -0.28 6.07 -12.16
N ILE A 238 0.60 6.26 -11.16
CA ILE A 238 1.13 7.60 -10.85
C ILE A 238 2.10 8.09 -11.93
N MET A 239 2.87 7.18 -12.51
CA MET A 239 3.79 7.49 -13.62
C MET A 239 3.03 7.90 -14.87
N ALA A 240 1.98 7.16 -15.21
CA ALA A 240 1.10 7.48 -16.33
C ALA A 240 0.38 8.82 -16.11
N ALA A 241 -0.09 9.09 -14.87
CA ALA A 241 -0.69 10.38 -14.52
C ALA A 241 0.30 11.53 -14.69
N ALA A 242 1.54 11.40 -14.21
CA ALA A 242 2.58 12.41 -14.39
C ALA A 242 2.87 12.68 -15.88
N GLN A 243 2.95 11.63 -16.70
CA GLN A 243 3.14 11.76 -18.14
C GLN A 243 1.96 12.45 -18.83
N ALA A 244 0.72 12.14 -18.44
CA ALA A 244 -0.49 12.78 -18.98
C ALA A 244 -0.55 14.26 -18.59
N VAL A 245 -0.25 14.60 -17.34
CA VAL A 245 -0.17 15.99 -16.87
C VAL A 245 0.91 16.76 -17.65
N TYR A 246 2.10 16.18 -17.82
CA TYR A 246 3.16 16.81 -18.63
C TYR A 246 2.70 17.07 -20.07
N ALA A 247 2.13 16.07 -20.74
CA ALA A 247 1.71 16.17 -22.14
C ALA A 247 0.60 17.23 -22.33
N THR A 248 -0.39 17.24 -21.44
CA THR A 248 -1.51 18.20 -21.51
C THR A 248 -1.08 19.63 -21.18
N LEU A 249 -0.24 19.82 -20.15
CA LEU A 249 0.33 21.14 -19.83
C LEU A 249 1.20 21.67 -20.98
N LYS A 250 1.99 20.80 -21.61
CA LYS A 250 2.79 21.17 -22.79
C LYS A 250 1.91 21.62 -23.96
N ALA A 251 0.89 20.84 -24.30
CA ALA A 251 -0.04 21.17 -25.39
C ALA A 251 -0.75 22.52 -25.17
N LEU A 252 -1.24 22.76 -23.94
CA LEU A 252 -1.84 24.04 -23.56
C LEU A 252 -0.83 25.18 -23.65
N ARG A 253 0.41 24.97 -23.20
CA ARG A 253 1.48 25.97 -23.27
C ARG A 253 1.85 26.31 -24.72
N GLU A 254 1.75 25.36 -25.64
CA GLU A 254 2.01 25.51 -27.07
C GLU A 254 0.81 26.08 -27.86
N GLY A 255 -0.31 26.37 -27.18
CA GLY A 255 -1.46 27.05 -27.77
C GLY A 255 -2.56 26.12 -28.29
N THR A 256 -2.52 24.83 -27.96
CA THR A 256 -3.62 23.90 -28.28
C THR A 256 -4.90 24.35 -27.54
N PRO A 257 -6.04 24.53 -28.23
CA PRO A 257 -7.30 24.84 -27.56
C PRO A 257 -7.65 23.79 -26.50
N PRO A 258 -8.17 24.16 -25.31
CA PRO A 258 -8.47 23.20 -24.25
C PRO A 258 -9.38 22.04 -24.66
N SER A 259 -10.32 22.26 -25.58
CA SER A 259 -11.22 21.22 -26.11
C SER A 259 -10.54 20.23 -27.07
N GLU A 260 -9.34 20.56 -27.57
CA GLU A 260 -8.58 19.77 -28.53
C GLU A 260 -7.38 19.05 -27.90
N VAL A 261 -7.16 19.23 -26.59
CA VAL A 261 -6.09 18.55 -25.86
C VAL A 261 -6.30 17.03 -25.93
N PRO A 262 -5.33 16.24 -26.40
CA PRO A 262 -5.47 14.79 -26.48
C PRO A 262 -5.42 14.13 -25.10
N GLY A 263 -6.02 12.95 -24.98
CA GLY A 263 -5.97 12.15 -23.76
C GLY A 263 -6.88 12.64 -22.63
N LEU A 264 -7.82 13.54 -22.92
CA LEU A 264 -8.86 13.93 -21.96
C LEU A 264 -9.80 12.75 -21.64
N PRO A 265 -10.29 12.64 -20.39
CA PRO A 265 -11.23 11.60 -19.99
C PRO A 265 -12.48 11.56 -20.87
N GLN A 266 -12.85 10.38 -21.36
CA GLN A 266 -14.07 10.16 -22.15
C GLN A 266 -15.21 9.58 -21.30
N ASP A 267 -16.37 9.43 -21.93
CA ASP A 267 -17.54 8.73 -21.40
C ASP A 267 -18.04 9.24 -20.05
N GLY A 268 -17.80 10.51 -19.70
CA GLY A 268 -18.22 11.06 -18.41
C GLY A 268 -17.47 10.46 -17.21
N LEU A 269 -16.27 9.90 -17.42
CA LEU A 269 -15.42 9.34 -16.37
C LEU A 269 -15.32 10.29 -15.17
N MET A 270 -15.05 11.58 -15.43
CA MET A 270 -14.95 12.61 -14.39
C MET A 270 -16.21 12.68 -13.51
N GLY A 271 -17.41 12.67 -14.09
CA GLY A 271 -18.66 12.69 -13.35
C GLY A 271 -18.85 11.46 -12.47
N ARG A 272 -18.47 10.27 -12.97
CA ARG A 272 -18.54 9.01 -12.20
C ARG A 272 -17.58 9.00 -11.02
N VAL A 273 -16.29 9.25 -11.27
CA VAL A 273 -15.24 9.17 -10.25
C VAL A 273 -15.34 10.31 -9.23
N THR A 274 -15.94 11.45 -9.59
CA THR A 274 -16.24 12.53 -8.63
C THR A 274 -17.55 12.31 -7.87
N ARG A 275 -18.38 11.33 -8.31
CA ARG A 275 -19.74 11.07 -7.82
C ARG A 275 -20.66 12.27 -8.00
N GLU A 276 -20.53 12.97 -9.12
CA GLU A 276 -21.28 14.20 -9.44
C GLU A 276 -22.80 14.00 -9.29
N ALA A 277 -23.33 12.85 -9.74
CA ALA A 277 -24.74 12.54 -9.62
C ALA A 277 -25.23 12.46 -8.15
N ASP A 278 -24.40 11.94 -7.24
CA ASP A 278 -24.73 11.90 -5.81
C ASP A 278 -24.79 13.32 -5.23
N TYR A 279 -23.80 14.17 -5.55
CA TYR A 279 -23.78 15.55 -5.09
C TYR A 279 -24.92 16.38 -5.66
N LYS A 280 -25.25 16.23 -6.95
CA LYS A 280 -26.42 16.87 -7.56
C LYS A 280 -27.71 16.49 -6.85
N ARG A 281 -27.87 15.21 -6.49
CA ARG A 281 -29.01 14.74 -5.70
C ARG A 281 -29.03 15.38 -4.32
N TRP A 282 -27.92 15.34 -3.58
CA TRP A 282 -27.81 15.95 -2.25
C TRP A 282 -28.03 17.46 -2.23
N THR A 283 -27.57 18.19 -3.26
CA THR A 283 -27.86 19.63 -3.40
C THR A 283 -29.35 19.88 -3.53
N ARG A 284 -30.08 19.09 -4.32
CA ARG A 284 -31.55 19.21 -4.39
C ARG A 284 -32.20 18.87 -3.07
N ASP A 285 -31.84 17.73 -2.48
CA ASP A 285 -32.51 17.18 -1.29
C ASP A 285 -32.25 18.00 -0.02
N PHE A 286 -31.02 18.52 0.15
CA PHE A 286 -30.58 19.16 1.40
C PHE A 286 -30.33 20.67 1.29
N LEU A 287 -30.20 21.23 0.08
CA LEU A 287 -30.03 22.68 -0.13
C LEU A 287 -31.21 23.33 -0.85
N GLY A 288 -32.29 22.60 -1.15
CA GLY A 288 -33.51 23.16 -1.73
C GLY A 288 -33.45 23.44 -3.24
N GLY A 289 -32.37 23.06 -3.91
CA GLY A 289 -32.23 23.07 -5.38
C GLY A 289 -31.81 24.40 -6.01
N ALA A 290 -30.81 24.30 -6.89
CA ALA A 290 -30.66 25.03 -8.14
C ALA A 290 -30.25 24.01 -9.22
#